data_AF-A0A0R2JLH3-F1
#
_entry.id   AF-A0A0R2JLH3-F1
#
_cell.length_a   1.000
_cell.length_b   1.000
_cell.length_c   1.000
_cell.angle_alpha   90.00
_cell.angle_beta   90.00
_cell.angle_gamma   90.00
#
_symmetry.space_group_name_H-M   'P 1'
#
loop_
_entity.id
_entity.type
_entity.pdbx_description
1 polymer ?
#
loop_
_entity_poly.entity_id
_entity_poly.type
_entity_poly.pdbx_seq_one_letter_code
_entity_poly.pdbx_strand_id
1 'polypeptide(L)'
;MFFGKSKRVQQIHEIVDTMASQINASKNPEAARVIKLAKADLDHEKQAAPVVANKLSNSLYQQKLAHAPELPETVKPLVGELKNLISANGYGMTMSSVPSWTAHY
;
A
#
# COMPACT_ATOMS: atom_id res chain seq x y z
N MET A 1 -17.65 19.08 13.75
CA MET A 1 -16.96 19.12 12.44
C MET A 1 -16.39 17.74 12.17
N PHE A 2 -17.08 16.89 11.40
CA PHE A 2 -16.49 15.65 10.95
C PHE A 2 -15.55 15.99 9.80
N PHE A 3 -14.24 16.01 10.07
CA PHE A 3 -13.23 16.06 9.03
C PHE A 3 -13.50 14.87 8.10
N GLY A 4 -14.00 15.15 6.90
CA GLY A 4 -14.27 14.13 5.90
C GLY A 4 -12.97 13.38 5.63
N LYS A 5 -12.85 12.16 6.15
CA LYS A 5 -11.75 11.25 5.78
C LYS A 5 -11.81 11.16 4.27
N SER A 6 -10.78 11.69 3.59
CA SER A 6 -10.70 11.67 2.13
C SER A 6 -11.03 10.27 1.65
N LYS A 7 -11.90 10.12 0.64
CA LYS A 7 -12.35 8.83 0.09
C LYS A 7 -11.22 7.80 -0.03
N ARG A 8 -10.01 8.27 -0.34
CA ARG A 8 -8.76 7.49 -0.39
C ARG A 8 -8.33 6.86 0.94
N VAL A 9 -8.42 7.58 2.05
CA VAL A 9 -8.10 7.04 3.39
C VAL A 9 -9.04 5.88 3.71
N GLN A 10 -10.33 6.04 3.43
CA GLN A 10 -11.30 4.95 3.57
C GLN A 10 -10.95 3.76 2.68
N GLN A 11 -10.63 3.99 1.39
CA GLN A 11 -10.20 2.94 0.48
C GLN A 11 -8.93 2.21 0.96
N ILE A 12 -7.95 2.92 1.52
CA ILE A 12 -6.75 2.30 2.08
C ILE A 12 -7.11 1.40 3.28
N HIS A 13 -7.99 1.88 4.18
CA HIS A 13 -8.48 1.05 5.28
C HIS A 13 -9.19 -0.20 4.77
N GLU A 14 -10.12 -0.08 3.81
CA GLU A 14 -10.85 -1.20 3.24
C GLU A 14 -9.93 -2.23 2.57
N ILE A 15 -8.94 -1.76 1.80
CA ILE A 15 -7.97 -2.65 1.14
C ILE A 15 -7.14 -3.38 2.20
N VAL A 16 -6.60 -2.67 3.20
CA VAL A 16 -5.78 -3.31 4.25
C VAL A 16 -6.59 -4.29 5.08
N ASP A 17 -7.85 -3.98 5.38
CA ASP A 17 -8.75 -4.88 6.12
C ASP A 17 -9.07 -6.14 5.31
N THR A 18 -9.36 -5.97 4.02
CA THR A 18 -9.59 -7.07 3.08
C THR A 18 -8.36 -7.98 2.98
N MET A 19 -7.16 -7.40 2.84
CA MET A 19 -5.92 -8.15 2.83
C MET A 19 -5.71 -8.92 4.15
N ALA A 20 -6.02 -8.30 5.30
CA ALA A 20 -5.89 -8.93 6.61
C ALA A 20 -6.85 -10.12 6.80
N SER A 21 -8.06 -10.02 6.24
CA SER A 21 -9.06 -11.08 6.29
C SER A 21 -8.75 -12.24 5.33
N GLN A 22 -8.08 -11.97 4.21
CA GLN A 22 -7.82 -12.98 3.18
C GLN A 22 -6.43 -13.63 3.32
N ILE A 23 -5.48 -12.98 4.01
CA ILE A 23 -4.16 -13.55 4.23
C ILE A 23 -4.21 -14.69 5.25
N ASN A 24 -3.79 -15.88 4.83
CA ASN A 24 -3.65 -17.01 5.75
C ASN A 24 -2.32 -16.92 6.49
N ALA A 25 -2.36 -16.53 7.77
CA ALA A 25 -1.17 -16.38 8.62
C ALA A 25 -0.37 -17.68 8.81
N SER A 26 -0.99 -18.86 8.68
CA SER A 26 -0.29 -20.15 8.77
C SER A 26 0.52 -20.46 7.51
N LYS A 27 0.06 -19.99 6.34
CA LYS A 27 0.77 -20.14 5.06
C LYS A 27 1.74 -18.99 4.80
N ASN A 28 1.42 -17.79 5.27
CA ASN A 28 2.15 -16.55 5.03
C ASN A 28 2.31 -15.75 6.33
N PRO A 29 3.12 -16.23 7.28
CA PRO A 29 3.27 -15.58 8.58
C PRO A 29 3.84 -14.16 8.45
N GLU A 30 4.80 -13.95 7.56
CA GLU A 30 5.42 -12.63 7.32
C GLU A 30 4.44 -11.65 6.67
N ALA A 31 3.75 -12.05 5.58
CA ALA A 31 2.76 -11.19 4.94
C ALA A 31 1.65 -10.79 5.93
N ALA A 32 1.14 -11.77 6.70
CA ALA A 32 0.12 -11.51 7.70
C ALA A 32 0.60 -10.59 8.82
N ARG A 33 1.87 -10.71 9.24
CA ARG A 33 2.48 -9.83 10.24
C ARG A 33 2.56 -8.38 9.74
N VAL A 34 3.04 -8.16 8.51
CA VAL A 34 3.15 -6.81 7.94
C VAL A 34 1.77 -6.18 7.71
N ILE A 35 0.80 -6.95 7.19
CA ILE A 35 -0.58 -6.47 7.00
C ILE A 35 -1.24 -6.10 8.35
N LYS A 36 -1.05 -6.91 9.39
CA LYS A 36 -1.56 -6.61 10.74
C LYS A 36 -0.93 -5.35 11.34
N LEU A 37 0.37 -5.15 11.16
CA LEU A 37 1.06 -3.92 11.59
C LEU A 37 0.49 -2.70 10.87
N ALA A 38 0.29 -2.79 9.56
CA ALA A 38 -0.33 -1.73 8.77
C ALA A 38 -1.76 -1.40 9.25
N LYS A 39 -2.58 -2.43 9.53
CA LYS A 39 -3.91 -2.22 10.10
C LYS A 39 -3.85 -1.52 11.46
N ALA A 40 -2.96 -1.95 12.35
CA ALA A 40 -2.81 -1.31 13.66
C ALA A 40 -2.35 0.15 13.54
N ASP A 41 -1.41 0.47 12.66
CA ASP A 41 -0.97 1.86 12.44
C ASP A 41 -2.09 2.75 11.88
N LEU A 42 -2.99 2.18 11.06
CA LEU A 42 -4.19 2.84 10.54
C LEU A 42 -5.26 3.05 11.63
N ASP A 43 -5.57 2.03 12.42
CA ASP A 43 -6.58 2.07 13.51
C ASP A 43 -6.19 3.05 14.61
N HIS A 44 -4.91 3.06 15.00
CA HIS A 44 -4.39 3.95 16.03
C HIS A 44 -4.08 5.36 15.51
N GLU A 45 -4.32 5.65 14.22
CA GLU A 45 -3.98 6.89 13.54
C GLU A 45 -2.52 7.34 13.80
N LYS A 46 -1.62 6.37 14.07
CA LYS A 46 -0.20 6.62 14.38
C LYS A 46 0.53 7.23 13.19
N GLN A 47 0.09 6.89 11.98
CA GLN A 47 0.67 7.37 10.73
C GLN A 47 -0.44 7.65 9.72
N ALA A 48 -0.20 8.61 8.82
CA ALA A 48 -1.14 8.90 7.75
C ALA A 48 -1.33 7.65 6.87
N ALA A 49 -2.58 7.34 6.51
CA ALA A 49 -2.93 6.19 5.69
C ALA A 49 -2.08 6.00 4.42
N PRO A 50 -1.75 7.03 3.61
CA PRO A 50 -0.85 6.86 2.46
C PRO A 50 0.58 6.44 2.83
N VAL A 51 1.08 6.82 4.01
CA VAL A 51 2.40 6.41 4.50
C VAL A 51 2.38 4.94 4.89
N VAL A 52 1.33 4.50 5.59
CA VAL A 52 1.15 3.10 5.98
C VAL A 52 0.99 2.21 4.75
N ALA A 53 0.18 2.65 3.79
CA ALA A 53 0.01 2.01 2.49
C ALA A 53 1.35 1.85 1.75
N ASN A 54 2.18 2.90 1.70
CA ASN A 54 3.48 2.85 1.03
C ASN A 54 4.46 1.88 1.71
N LYS A 55 4.51 1.90 3.04
CA LYS A 55 5.31 0.93 3.81
C LYS A 55 4.86 -0.50 3.59
N LEU A 56 3.55 -0.75 3.66
CA LEU A 56 2.96 -2.07 3.41
C LEU A 56 3.32 -2.57 2.01
N SER A 57 3.11 -1.75 0.99
CA SER A 57 3.44 -2.12 -0.39
C SER A 57 4.94 -2.38 -0.55
N ASN A 58 5.81 -1.53 0.01
CA ASN A 58 7.25 -1.74 -0.05
C ASN A 58 7.69 -3.00 0.68
N SER A 59 7.17 -3.28 1.88
CA SER A 59 7.50 -4.47 2.64
C SER A 59 7.08 -5.75 1.90
N LEU A 60 5.90 -5.78 1.30
CA LEU A 60 5.42 -6.93 0.50
C LEU A 60 6.24 -7.13 -0.78
N TYR A 61 6.72 -6.05 -1.40
CA TYR A 61 7.59 -6.12 -2.59
C TYR A 61 9.04 -6.49 -2.24
N GLN A 62 9.62 -5.89 -1.19
CA GLN A 62 11.00 -6.16 -0.76
C GLN A 62 11.18 -7.60 -0.30
N GLN A 63 10.20 -8.15 0.38
CA GLN A 63 10.21 -9.57 0.75
C GLN A 63 9.89 -10.50 -0.44
N LYS A 64 9.76 -9.97 -1.66
CA LYS A 64 9.32 -10.68 -2.88
C LYS A 64 7.98 -11.41 -2.76
N LEU A 65 7.24 -11.20 -1.66
CA LEU A 65 5.97 -11.85 -1.38
C LEU A 65 4.94 -11.53 -2.45
N ALA A 66 4.94 -10.29 -2.98
CA ALA A 66 4.00 -9.85 -4.02
C ALA A 66 4.12 -10.68 -5.32
N HIS A 67 5.29 -11.23 -5.61
CA HIS A 67 5.57 -12.06 -6.79
C HIS A 67 5.69 -13.55 -6.45
N ALA A 68 5.77 -13.90 -5.17
CA ALA A 68 5.81 -15.28 -4.73
C ALA A 68 4.45 -15.98 -4.99
N PRO A 69 4.45 -17.31 -5.19
CA PRO A 69 3.23 -18.11 -5.17
C PRO A 69 2.56 -18.12 -3.79
N GLU A 70 3.22 -17.56 -2.77
CA GLU A 70 2.80 -17.59 -1.38
C GLU A 70 1.65 -16.59 -1.12
N LEU A 71 1.66 -15.39 -1.73
CA LEU A 71 0.54 -14.46 -1.59
C LEU A 71 -0.71 -14.96 -2.33
N PRO A 72 -1.90 -14.93 -1.68
CA PRO A 72 -3.15 -15.32 -2.33
C PRO A 72 -3.38 -14.50 -3.59
N GLU A 73 -3.90 -15.13 -4.65
CA GLU A 73 -4.22 -14.43 -5.91
C GLU A 73 -5.23 -13.30 -5.72
N THR A 74 -6.01 -13.36 -4.65
CA THR A 74 -6.96 -12.31 -4.26
C THR A 74 -6.29 -11.12 -3.57
N VAL A 75 -5.11 -11.30 -2.98
CA VAL A 75 -4.33 -10.25 -2.29
C VAL A 75 -3.38 -9.54 -3.26
N LYS A 76 -2.86 -10.22 -4.29
CA LYS A 76 -2.02 -9.63 -5.34
C LYS A 76 -2.61 -8.37 -6.02
N PRO A 77 -3.87 -8.36 -6.50
CA PRO A 77 -4.47 -7.17 -7.10
C PRO A 77 -4.62 -6.04 -6.08
N LEU A 78 -4.93 -6.36 -4.82
CA LEU A 78 -5.07 -5.38 -3.74
C LEU A 78 -3.75 -4.62 -3.47
N VAL A 79 -2.60 -5.29 -3.57
CA VAL A 79 -1.28 -4.63 -3.48
C VAL A 79 -1.09 -3.64 -4.63
N GLY A 80 -1.48 -4.02 -5.85
CA GLY A 80 -1.45 -3.13 -7.02
C GLY A 80 -2.36 -1.93 -6.87
N GLU A 81 -3.55 -2.13 -6.33
CA GLU A 81 -4.54 -1.08 -6.07
C GLU A 81 -4.04 -0.10 -4.98
N LEU A 82 -3.48 -0.61 -3.89
CA LEU A 82 -2.77 0.17 -2.87
C LEU A 82 -1.69 1.05 -3.50
N LYS A 83 -0.83 0.45 -4.34
CA LYS A 83 0.25 1.16 -5.03
C LYS A 83 -0.28 2.25 -5.96
N ASN A 84 -1.37 1.99 -6.68
CA ASN A 84 -2.03 2.99 -7.53
C ASN A 84 -2.60 4.15 -6.69
N LEU A 85 -3.22 3.87 -5.55
CA LEU A 85 -3.75 4.92 -4.65
C LEU A 85 -2.64 5.81 -4.08
N ILE A 86 -1.44 5.26 -3.85
CA ILE A 86 -0.26 6.02 -3.40
C ILE A 86 0.38 6.78 -4.57
N SER A 87 0.58 6.12 -5.72
CA SER A 87 1.17 6.72 -6.93
C SER A 87 0.34 7.86 -7.50
N ALA A 88 -0.99 7.78 -7.40
CA ALA A 88 -1.89 8.87 -7.78
C ALA A 88 -1.70 10.16 -6.96
N ASN A 89 -0.88 10.15 -5.90
CA ASN A 89 -0.50 11.33 -5.11
C ASN A 89 0.98 11.73 -5.27
N GLY A 90 1.74 11.17 -6.21
CA GLY A 90 3.14 11.57 -6.46
C GLY A 90 4.14 11.11 -5.41
N TYR A 91 3.76 10.29 -4.41
CA TYR A 91 4.68 9.72 -3.42
C TYR A 91 5.63 8.66 -4.00
N GLY A 92 5.40 8.23 -5.25
CA GLY A 92 6.25 7.32 -6.02
C GLY A 92 6.97 7.96 -7.20
N MET A 93 6.79 9.26 -7.46
CA MET A 93 7.62 9.97 -8.44
C MET A 93 8.88 10.48 -7.74
N THR A 94 9.91 9.64 -7.71
CA THR A 94 11.21 10.19 -8.10
C THR A 94 10.99 10.85 -9.46
N MET A 95 11.31 12.15 -9.57
CA MET A 95 11.46 12.85 -10.85
C MET A 95 12.21 11.94 -11.83
N SER A 96 11.49 11.27 -12.71
CA SER A 96 12.04 10.51 -13.82
C SER A 96 10.99 10.45 -14.92
N SER A 97 10.55 11.64 -15.29
CA SER A 97 10.16 12.00 -16.65
C SER A 97 10.20 13.52 -16.69
N VAL A 98 11.42 14.06 -16.73
CA VAL A 98 11.63 15.26 -17.55
C VAL A 98 11.48 14.73 -18.98
N PRO A 99 10.42 15.08 -19.72
CA PRO A 99 10.45 14.89 -21.16
C PRO A 99 11.50 15.86 -21.67
N SER A 100 12.50 15.33 -22.36
CA SER A 100 13.50 16.10 -23.08
C SER A 100 12.84 17.02 -24.11
N TRP A 101 12.48 18.24 -23.72
CA TRP A 101 12.14 19.32 -24.64
C TRP A 101 12.67 20.65 -24.07
N THR A 102 13.82 21.05 -24.62
CA THR A 102 14.28 22.43 -24.85
C THR A 102 14.34 23.40 -23.65
N ALA A 103 15.55 23.79 -23.26
CA ALA A 103 16.07 25.15 -23.51
C ALA A 103 17.49 25.29 -22.95
N HIS A 104 18.41 25.74 -23.82
CA HIS A 104 19.62 26.44 -23.41
C HIS A 104 19.26 27.59 -22.46
N TYR A 105 20.04 27.80 -21.40
CA TYR A 105 20.85 28.99 -21.17
C TYR A 105 21.74 28.77 -19.95
#